data_AF-A0A3M1TY85-F1
#
_entry.id   AF-A0A3M1TY85-F1
#
_cell.length_a   1.000
_cell.length_b   1.000
_cell.length_c   1.000
_cell.angle_alpha   90.00
_cell.angle_beta   90.00
_cell.angle_gamma   90.00
#
_symmetry.space_group_name_H-M   'P 1'
#
loop_
_entity.id
_entity.type
_entity.pdbx_description
1 polymer ?
#
loop_
_entity_poly.entity_id
_entity_poly.type
_entity_poly.pdbx_seq_one_letter_code
_entity_poly.pdbx_strand_id
1 'polypeptide(L)' 'DPYLSRESTHEGLILHSIYHQPNGWDHVPQGHKVACGESSMWGDYHARELALYLQRMLEEQPYYAFFNCVK' A
#
# COMPACT_ATOMS: atom_id res chain seq x y z
N ASP A 1 5.71 12.42 3.47
CA ASP A 1 6.04 11.30 4.38
C ASP A 1 7.01 10.40 3.63
N PRO A 2 8.01 9.77 4.26
CA PRO A 2 8.97 8.94 3.52
C PRO A 2 8.37 7.66 2.92
N TYR A 3 7.27 7.13 3.48
CA TYR A 3 6.71 5.84 3.06
C TYR A 3 5.28 5.93 2.53
N LEU A 4 4.51 6.90 3.02
CA LEU A 4 3.13 7.11 2.60
C LEU A 4 3.01 8.25 1.58
N SER A 5 2.17 8.04 0.57
CA SER A 5 1.79 9.10 -0.33
C SER A 5 0.97 10.16 0.40
N ARG A 6 1.34 11.42 0.21
CA ARG A 6 0.53 12.59 0.60
C ARG A 6 0.23 13.50 -0.59
N GLU A 7 0.74 13.15 -1.76
CA GLU A 7 0.60 13.95 -2.97
C GLU A 7 -0.75 13.66 -3.62
N SER A 8 -1.53 14.71 -3.89
CA SER A 8 -2.86 14.57 -4.49
C SER A 8 -2.86 13.96 -5.90
N THR A 9 -1.71 14.00 -6.58
CA THR A 9 -1.52 13.46 -7.93
C THR A 9 -1.05 12.02 -7.93
N HIS A 10 -0.73 11.44 -6.76
CA HIS A 10 -0.24 10.08 -6.64
C HIS A 10 -1.39 9.15 -6.20
N GLU A 11 -1.73 8.18 -7.04
CA GLU A 11 -2.95 7.38 -6.85
C GLU A 11 -2.81 6.22 -5.87
N GLY A 12 -1.58 5.84 -5.51
CA GLY A 12 -1.31 4.79 -4.53
C GLY A 12 -1.04 5.30 -3.11
N LEU A 13 -1.08 4.38 -2.14
CA LEU A 13 -0.91 4.67 -0.71
C LEU A 13 0.56 4.58 -0.26
N ILE A 14 1.32 3.57 -0.70
CA ILE A 14 2.71 3.33 -0.27
C ILE A 14 3.73 3.61 -1.38
N LEU A 15 4.80 4.36 -1.12
CA LEU A 15 5.64 4.97 -2.16
C LEU A 15 6.84 4.14 -2.67
N HIS A 16 7.08 2.94 -2.15
CA HIS A 16 8.31 2.18 -2.48
C HIS A 16 8.02 0.70 -2.75
N SER A 17 6.97 0.44 -3.52
CA SER A 17 6.77 -0.89 -4.09
C SER A 17 7.73 -1.09 -5.26
N ILE A 18 8.32 -2.28 -5.34
CA ILE A 18 9.05 -2.74 -6.52
C ILE A 18 8.36 -4.02 -6.96
N TYR A 19 7.68 -3.98 -8.10
CA TYR A 19 6.90 -5.10 -8.59
C TYR A 19 7.79 -6.23 -9.11
N HIS A 20 8.83 -5.91 -9.91
CA HIS A 20 9.74 -6.95 -10.41
C HIS A 20 11.14 -6.44 -10.78
N GLN A 21 12.02 -6.37 -9.79
CA GLN A 21 13.40 -5.88 -9.95
C GLN A 21 14.24 -6.64 -11.01
N PRO A 22 14.22 -7.99 -11.09
CA PRO A 22 15.04 -8.69 -12.08
C PRO A 22 14.69 -8.40 -13.55
N ASN A 23 13.44 -8.02 -13.83
CA ASN A 23 12.97 -7.71 -15.18
C ASN A 23 12.93 -6.20 -15.45
N GLY A 24 13.20 -5.37 -14.44
CA GLY A 24 13.21 -3.90 -14.57
C GLY A 24 11.88 -3.31 -15.02
N TRP A 25 10.75 -3.80 -14.50
CA TRP A 25 9.42 -3.31 -14.89
C TRP A 25 9.07 -1.94 -14.29
N ASP A 26 9.61 -1.65 -13.12
CA ASP A 26 9.34 -0.43 -12.35
C ASP A 26 10.27 0.72 -12.78
N HIS A 27 9.79 1.96 -12.70
CA HIS A 27 10.59 3.12 -13.07
C HIS A 27 11.75 3.36 -12.08
N VAL A 28 12.96 3.53 -12.62
CA VAL A 28 14.14 3.98 -11.85
C VAL A 28 14.40 5.45 -12.17
N PRO A 29 14.13 6.38 -11.24
CA PRO A 29 14.42 7.80 -11.45
C PRO A 29 15.91 8.06 -11.70
N GLN A 30 16.21 9.11 -12.46
CA GLN A 30 17.60 9.46 -12.78
C GLN A 30 18.43 9.70 -11.50
N GLY A 31 19.59 9.05 -11.41
CA GLY A 31 20.49 9.14 -10.26
C GLY A 31 20.19 8.16 -9.13
N HIS A 32 19.11 7.37 -9.24
CA HIS A 32 18.78 6.32 -8.28
C HIS A 32 19.39 4.97 -8.68
N LYS A 33 19.64 4.11 -7.68
CA LYS A 33 20.17 2.75 -7.88
C LYS A 33 19.09 1.68 -8.04
N VAL A 34 17.89 1.96 -7.55
CA VAL A 34 16.73 1.04 -7.51
C VAL A 34 15.47 1.81 -7.83
N ALA A 35 14.44 1.10 -8.32
CA ALA A 35 13.12 1.68 -8.55
C ALA A 35 12.53 2.19 -7.22
N CYS A 36 11.85 3.33 -7.27
CA CYS A 36 11.22 3.95 -6.12
C CYS A 36 10.19 4.98 -6.56
N GLY A 37 9.30 5.37 -5.64
CA GLY A 37 8.24 6.34 -5.92
C GLY A 37 6.99 5.73 -6.54
N GLU A 38 6.92 4.41 -6.64
CA GLU A 38 5.77 3.68 -7.18
C GLU A 38 5.03 2.88 -6.09
N SER A 39 3.73 2.68 -6.30
CA SER A 39 2.87 1.79 -5.50
C SER A 39 2.54 0.52 -6.25
N SER A 40 1.99 -0.46 -5.54
CA SER A 40 1.42 -1.65 -6.12
C SER A 40 0.04 -1.91 -5.53
N MET A 41 -0.89 -2.44 -6.35
CA MET A 41 -2.25 -2.71 -5.88
C MET A 41 -2.29 -3.62 -4.64
N TRP A 42 -1.44 -4.65 -4.61
CA TRP A 42 -1.35 -5.58 -3.46
C TRP A 42 -0.77 -4.91 -2.22
N GLY A 43 0.24 -4.06 -2.39
CA GLY A 43 0.81 -3.28 -1.29
C GLY A 43 -0.21 -2.33 -0.66
N ASP A 44 -0.95 -1.61 -1.50
CA ASP A 44 -1.99 -0.68 -1.05
C ASP A 44 -3.19 -1.42 -0.44
N TYR A 45 -3.56 -2.59 -0.98
CA TYR A 45 -4.57 -3.47 -0.38
C TYR A 45 -4.20 -3.80 1.07
N HIS A 46 -2.97 -4.27 1.31
CA HIS A 46 -2.53 -4.65 2.67
C HIS A 46 -2.33 -3.43 3.59
N ALA A 47 -1.87 -2.29 3.07
CA ALA A 47 -1.80 -1.05 3.86
C ALA A 47 -3.19 -0.61 4.34
N ARG A 48 -4.20 -0.68 3.45
CA ARG A 48 -5.59 -0.39 3.80
C ARG A 48 -6.17 -1.41 4.76
N GLU A 49 -5.89 -2.69 4.57
CA GLU A 49 -6.31 -3.78 5.46
C GLU A 49 -5.75 -3.58 6.88
N LEU A 50 -4.48 -3.22 7.00
CA LEU A 50 -3.85 -2.90 8.29
C LEU A 50 -4.51 -1.70 8.96
N ALA A 51 -4.76 -0.61 8.22
CA ALA A 51 -5.42 0.57 8.76
C ALA A 51 -6.83 0.23 9.29
N LEU A 52 -7.60 -0.54 8.52
CA LEU A 52 -8.93 -1.00 8.94
C LEU A 52 -8.86 -1.93 10.16
N TYR A 53 -7.90 -2.85 10.20
CA TYR A 53 -7.71 -3.75 11.33
C TYR A 53 -7.45 -2.98 12.62
N LEU A 54 -6.50 -2.03 12.59
CA LEU A 54 -6.18 -1.19 13.75
C LEU A 54 -7.37 -0.34 14.18
N GLN A 55 -8.09 0.26 13.23
CA GLN A 55 -9.30 1.03 13.54
C GLN A 55 -10.33 0.17 14.29
N ARG A 56 -10.61 -1.04 13.79
CA ARG A 56 -11.57 -1.95 14.42
C ARG A 56 -11.14 -2.38 15.81
N MET A 57 -9.84 -2.60 16.04
CA MET A 57 -9.32 -2.89 17.38
C MET A 57 -9.54 -1.72 18.34
N LEU A 58 -9.25 -0.49 17.91
CA LEU A 58 -9.44 0.72 18.72
C LEU A 58 -10.91 0.98 19.07
N GLU A 59 -11.82 0.61 18.17
CA GLU A 59 -13.27 0.77 18.32
C GLU A 59 -13.97 -0.48 18.92
N GLU A 60 -13.19 -1.46 19.42
CA GLU A 60 -13.68 -2.73 19.98
C GLU A 60 -14.67 -3.47 19.05
N GLN A 61 -14.47 -3.34 17.74
CA GLN A 61 -15.32 -3.96 16.72
C GLN A 61 -14.92 -5.43 16.48
N PRO A 62 -15.84 -6.26 15.98
CA PRO A 62 -15.52 -7.63 15.59
C PRO A 62 -14.38 -7.68 14.57
N TYR A 63 -13.54 -8.72 14.66
CA TYR A 63 -12.44 -8.98 13.73
C TYR A 63 -12.88 -8.87 12.28
N TYR A 64 -12.08 -8.22 11.43
CA TYR A 64 -12.37 -8.11 10.01
C TYR A 64 -12.24 -9.48 9.32
N ALA A 65 -13.37 -10.04 8.88
CA ALA A 65 -13.41 -11.31 8.16
C ALA A 65 -14.31 -11.20 6.93
N PHE A 66 -13.99 -11.98 5.89
CA PHE A 66 -14.65 -11.95 4.59
C PHE A 66 -16.17 -12.14 4.67
N PHE A 67 -16.65 -13.01 5.56
CA PHE A 67 -18.07 -13.36 5.67
C PHE A 67 -18.88 -12.46 6.62
N ASN A 68 -18.28 -11.44 7.24
CA ASN A 68 -19.00 -10.57 8.18
C ASN A 68 -20.12 -9.74 7.51
N CYS A 69 -20.13 -9.64 6.18
CA CYS A 69 -21.15 -8.92 5.43
C CYS A 69 -22.29 -9.83 4.92
N VAL A 70 -22.19 -11.14 5.11
CA VAL A 70 -23.22 -12.11 4.69
C VAL A 70 -24.23 -12.26 5.83
N LYS A 71 -25.52 -12.11 5.50
CA LYS A 71 -26.65 -12.28 6.43
C LYS A 71 -27.30 -13.64 6.26
#